data_AF-A0A832H7B6-F1
#
_entry.id   AF-A0A832H7B6-F1
#
_cell.length_a   1.000
_cell.length_b   1.000
_cell.length_c   1.000
_cell.angle_alpha   90.00
_cell.angle_beta   90.00
_cell.angle_gamma   90.00
#
_symmetry.space_group_name_H-M   'P 1'
#
loop_
_entity.id
_entity.type
_entity.pdbx_description
1 polymer ?
#
loop_
_entity_poly.entity_id
_entity_poly.type
_entity_poly.pdbx_seq_one_letter_code
_entity_poly.pdbx_strand_id
1 'polypeptide(L)' 'MFSDDSSKISRVEIATNVLNQALDKLYEHDYSAAQVMVAVAKQVLDELQEDFDRHFQIEVRLKQLLKPTL' A
#
# COMPACT_ATOMS: atom_id res chain seq x y z
N MET A 1 -4.59 -2.49 -21.00
CA MET A 1 -4.24 -3.35 -19.84
C MET A 1 -4.46 -2.49 -18.60
N PHE A 2 -5.67 -2.54 -18.04
CA PHE A 2 -6.16 -1.69 -16.93
C PHE A 2 -6.28 -2.49 -15.62
N SER A 3 -5.56 -3.61 -15.50
CA SER A 3 -5.69 -4.55 -14.39
C SER A 3 -4.93 -4.14 -13.12
N ASP A 4 -4.06 -3.12 -13.20
CA ASP A 4 -3.15 -2.76 -12.10
C ASP A 4 -3.73 -1.74 -11.09
N ASP A 5 -4.72 -0.93 -11.49
CA ASP A 5 -5.35 -0.01 -10.53
C ASP A 5 -6.28 -0.75 -9.57
N SER A 6 -6.91 -1.84 -10.04
CA SER A 6 -7.66 -2.76 -9.19
C SER A 6 -6.76 -3.41 -8.15
N SER A 7 -5.51 -3.74 -8.48
CA SER A 7 -4.60 -4.42 -7.53
C SER A 7 -4.18 -3.49 -6.40
N LYS A 8 -3.96 -2.19 -6.68
CA LYS A 8 -3.61 -1.17 -5.68
C LYS A 8 -4.77 -0.85 -4.75
N ILE A 9 -5.98 -0.69 -5.29
CA ILE A 9 -7.21 -0.49 -4.48
C ILE A 9 -7.41 -1.69 -3.56
N SER A 10 -7.25 -2.91 -4.06
CA SER A 10 -7.34 -4.12 -3.24
C SER A 10 -6.31 -4.17 -2.11
N ARG A 11 -5.10 -3.64 -2.28
CA ARG A 11 -4.11 -3.55 -1.17
C ARG A 11 -4.56 -2.62 -0.05
N VAL A 12 -5.18 -1.48 -0.38
CA VAL A 12 -5.76 -0.57 0.64
C VAL A 12 -6.93 -1.24 1.37
N GLU A 13 -7.79 -1.96 0.65
CA GLU A 13 -8.90 -2.72 1.24
C GLU A 13 -8.39 -3.83 2.17
N ILE A 14 -7.34 -4.55 1.78
CA ILE A 14 -6.69 -5.56 2.62
C ILE A 14 -6.15 -4.92 3.90
N ALA A 15 -5.39 -3.83 3.81
CA ALA A 15 -4.86 -3.14 4.98
C ALA A 15 -5.98 -2.66 5.92
N THR A 16 -7.07 -2.12 5.35
CA THR A 16 -8.24 -1.67 6.11
C THR A 16 -8.91 -2.84 6.83
N ASN A 17 -9.12 -3.97 6.16
CA ASN A 17 -9.71 -5.16 6.77
C ASN A 17 -8.85 -5.73 7.90
N VAL A 18 -7.53 -5.75 7.74
CA VAL A 18 -6.61 -6.20 8.78
C VAL A 18 -6.62 -5.26 9.99
N LEU A 19 -6.69 -3.94 9.77
CA LEU A 19 -6.82 -2.96 10.85
C LEU A 19 -8.15 -3.10 11.61
N ASN A 20 -9.25 -3.40 10.91
CA ASN A 20 -10.52 -3.69 11.57
C ASN A 20 -10.41 -4.93 12.47
N GLN A 21 -9.75 -5.99 12.00
CA GLN A 21 -9.49 -7.17 12.85
C GLN A 21 -8.60 -6.82 14.04
N ALA A 22 -7.62 -5.92 13.87
CA ALA A 22 -6.78 -5.46 14.97
C ALA A 22 -7.60 -4.74 16.05
N LEU A 23 -8.58 -3.92 15.65
CA LEU A 23 -9.51 -3.27 16.57
C LEU A 23 -10.34 -4.31 17.35
N ASP A 24 -10.87 -5.33 16.67
CA ASP A 24 -11.60 -6.42 17.32
C ASP A 24 -10.71 -7.12 18.37
N LYS A 25 -9.45 -7.41 18.04
CA LYS A 25 -8.49 -8.00 19.01
C LYS A 25 -8.17 -7.09 20.19
N LEU A 26 -8.12 -5.77 19.98
CA LEU A 26 -7.95 -4.81 21.08
C LEU A 26 -9.17 -4.81 22.01
N TYR A 27 -10.39 -4.90 21.47
CA TYR A 27 -11.61 -5.03 22.28
C TYR A 27 -11.64 -6.33 23.08
N GLU A 28 -11.07 -7.42 22.54
CA GLU A 28 -10.91 -8.70 23.21
C GLU A 28 -9.74 -8.72 24.23
N HIS A 29 -9.01 -7.62 24.39
CA HIS A 29 -7.77 -7.52 25.17
C HIS A 29 -6.63 -8.45 24.68
N ASP A 30 -6.71 -8.95 23.45
CA ASP A 30 -5.64 -9.70 22.81
C ASP A 30 -4.66 -8.74 22.12
N TYR A 31 -3.85 -8.08 22.93
CA TYR A 31 -2.86 -7.10 22.47
C TYR A 31 -1.78 -7.71 21.58
N SER A 32 -1.46 -9.00 21.78
CA SER A 32 -0.43 -9.68 20.98
C SER A 32 -0.92 -9.92 19.56
N ALA A 33 -2.15 -10.42 19.39
CA ALA A 33 -2.74 -10.58 18.08
C ALA A 33 -2.98 -9.23 17.39
N ALA A 34 -3.45 -8.22 18.12
CA ALA A 34 -3.62 -6.88 17.59
C ALA A 34 -2.31 -6.30 17.04
N GLN A 35 -1.20 -6.47 17.77
CA GLN A 35 0.12 -6.01 17.31
C GLN A 35 0.56 -6.70 16.02
N VAL A 36 0.35 -8.02 15.90
CA VAL A 36 0.65 -8.78 14.68
C VAL A 36 -0.18 -8.25 13.51
N MET A 37 -1.47 -8.02 13.70
CA MET A 37 -2.35 -7.48 12.65
C MET A 37 -1.91 -6.07 12.21
N VAL A 38 -1.56 -5.19 13.14
CA VAL A 38 -1.02 -3.86 12.81
C VAL A 38 0.26 -3.97 11.98
N ALA A 39 1.16 -4.90 12.34
CA ALA A 39 2.40 -5.12 11.58
C ALA A 39 2.11 -5.60 10.14
N VAL A 40 1.13 -6.49 9.96
CA VAL A 40 0.71 -6.95 8.63
C VAL A 40 0.11 -5.81 7.80
N ALA A 41 -0.80 -5.01 8.39
CA ALA A 41 -1.38 -3.87 7.69
C ALA A 41 -0.31 -2.85 7.27
N LYS A 42 0.67 -2.58 8.14
CA LYS A 42 1.80 -1.71 7.83
C LYS A 42 2.60 -2.26 6.65
N GLN A 43 2.94 -3.55 6.65
CA GLN A 43 3.72 -4.15 5.57
C GLN A 43 3.02 -3.98 4.20
N VAL A 44 1.70 -4.23 4.15
CA VAL A 44 0.92 -4.08 2.91
C VAL A 44 0.95 -2.63 2.39
N LEU A 45 0.88 -1.65 3.30
CA LEU A 45 0.95 -0.23 2.95
C LEU A 45 2.36 0.19 2.52
N ASP A 46 3.40 -0.33 3.16
CA ASP A 46 4.79 -0.06 2.79
C ASP A 46 5.08 -0.59 1.36
N GLU A 47 4.61 -1.80 1.03
CA GLU A 47 4.72 -2.38 -0.32
C GLU A 47 3.95 -1.54 -1.37
N LEU A 48 2.78 -1.00 -1.01
CA LEU A 48 2.02 -0.12 -1.89
C LEU A 48 2.74 1.22 -2.10
N GLN A 49 3.35 1.78 -1.05
CA GLN A 49 4.13 3.02 -1.14
C GLN A 49 5.33 2.85 -2.07
N GLU A 50 6.08 1.75 -1.94
CA GLU A 50 7.21 1.46 -2.81
C GLU A 50 6.80 1.38 -4.30
N ASP A 51 5.65 0.76 -4.58
CA ASP A 51 5.14 0.68 -5.94
C ASP A 51 4.73 2.06 -6.49
N PHE A 52 4.18 2.95 -5.67
CA PHE A 52 3.91 4.34 -6.07
C PHE A 52 5.19 5.12 -6.32
N ASP A 53 6.19 4.99 -5.46
CA ASP A 53 7.47 5.68 -5.60
C ASP A 53 8.18 5.27 -6.90
N ARG A 54 8.15 3.97 -7.23
CA ARG A 54 8.67 3.46 -8.51
C ARG A 54 7.93 4.04 -9.71
N HIS A 55 6.59 4.04 -9.68
CA HIS A 55 5.79 4.63 -10.75
C HIS A 55 6.11 6.12 -10.94
N PHE A 56 6.21 6.87 -9.84
CA PHE A 56 6.52 8.29 -9.88
C PHE A 56 7.91 8.56 -10.48
N GLN A 57 8.92 7.78 -10.08
CA GLN A 57 10.27 7.88 -10.64
C GLN A 57 10.29 7.62 -12.15
N ILE A 58 9.54 6.60 -12.61
CA ILE A 58 9.41 6.29 -14.04
C ILE A 58 8.74 7.45 -14.77
N GLU A 59 7.65 7.99 -14.24
CA GLU A 59 6.93 9.12 -14.83
C GLU A 59 7.82 10.36 -14.96
N VAL A 60 8.58 10.68 -13.91
CA VAL A 60 9.56 11.78 -13.92
C VAL A 60 10.60 11.55 -15.01
N ARG A 61 11.16 10.35 -15.13
CA ARG A 61 12.17 10.03 -16.13
C ARG A 61 11.62 10.10 -17.56
N LEU A 62 10.39 9.63 -17.78
CA LEU A 62 9.68 9.78 -19.06
C LEU A 62 9.49 11.24 -19.43
N LYS A 63 9.03 12.08 -18.49
CA LYS A 63 8.88 13.53 -18.69
C LYS A 63 10.20 14.21 -19.03
N GLN A 64 11.32 13.75 -18.48
CA GLN A 64 12.65 14.28 -18.81
C GLN A 64 13.10 13.88 -20.22
N LEU A 65 12.87 12.62 -20.63
CA LEU A 65 13.25 12.11 -21.95
C LEU A 65 12.38 12.70 -23.09
N LEU A 66 11.11 13.00 -22.80
CA LEU A 66 10.16 13.55 -23.77
C LEU A 66 10.23 15.07 -23.87
N LYS A 67 11.01 15.75 -23.03
CA LYS A 67 11.33 17.16 -23.27
C LYS A 67 12.15 17.25 -24.57
N PRO A 68 11.76 18.10 -25.54
CA PRO A 68 12.53 18.24 -26.77
C PRO A 68 13.96 18.65 -26.41
N THR A 69 14.93 17.86 -26.85
CA THR A 69 16.29 18.39 -27.05
C THR A 69 16.15 19.55 -28.03
N LEU A 70 16.51 20.75 -27.57
CA LEU A 70 16.60 21.97 -28.39
C LEU A 70 17.41 21.72 -29.67
#